data_AF-A0AAU4HLJ3-F1
#
_entry.id   AF-A0AAU4HLJ3-F1
#
_cell.length_a   1.000
_cell.length_b   1.000
_cell.length_c   1.000
_cell.angle_alpha   90.00
_cell.angle_beta   90.00
_cell.angle_gamma   90.00
#
_symmetry.space_group_name_H-M   'P 1'
#
loop_
_entity.id
_entity.type
_entity.pdbx_description
1 polymer ?
#
loop_
_entity_poly.entity_id
_entity_poly.type
_entity_poly.pdbx_seq_one_letter_code
_entity_poly.pdbx_strand_id
1 'polypeptide(L)'
;MTSSSTPGLARFNTLADREAAAALHEVCASAAWGRVILSGRPYATAEALFRASDTATAALDAQDLAEAMAGHPPIGRPKPGDPTSSREQRGMAGATEELKTEMLELNLAYQERFGHVFLICATGATGEQMRDALKTRSGNSPEEERGHVRTELGKINRIRLTRLVTEDA
;
A
#
# COMPACT_ATOMS: atom_id res chain seq x y z
N MET A 1 -18.39 -25.90 3.60
CA MET A 1 -17.13 -25.81 2.82
C MET A 1 -16.06 -25.35 3.79
N THR A 2 -15.11 -26.22 4.11
CA THR A 2 -14.08 -25.97 5.14
C THR A 2 -13.13 -24.88 4.65
N SER A 3 -13.18 -23.70 5.27
CA SER A 3 -12.15 -22.68 5.11
C SER A 3 -10.87 -23.19 5.78
N SER A 4 -10.06 -23.92 5.03
CA SER A 4 -8.69 -24.22 5.43
C SER A 4 -7.91 -22.90 5.43
N SER A 5 -7.54 -22.44 6.62
CA SER A 5 -6.50 -21.43 6.78
C SER A 5 -5.27 -21.89 5.97
N THR A 6 -4.78 -21.05 5.07
CA THR A 6 -3.50 -21.31 4.40
C THR A 6 -2.38 -21.42 5.46
N PRO A 7 -1.32 -22.22 5.25
CA PRO A 7 -0.23 -22.35 6.21
C PRO A 7 0.35 -21.01 6.68
N GLY A 8 0.50 -20.03 5.77
CA GLY A 8 0.94 -18.68 6.11
C GLY A 8 -0.02 -17.89 7.02
N LEU A 9 -1.34 -18.05 6.87
CA LEU A 9 -2.32 -17.43 7.78
C LEU A 9 -2.26 -18.05 9.18
N ALA A 10 -2.13 -19.38 9.25
CA ALA A 10 -1.99 -20.07 10.54
C ALA A 10 -0.73 -19.58 11.28
N ARG A 11 0.40 -19.46 10.56
CA ARG A 11 1.64 -18.87 11.08
C ARG A 11 1.42 -17.45 11.58
N PHE A 12 0.81 -16.57 10.77
CA PHE A 12 0.56 -15.17 11.15
C PHE A 12 -0.29 -15.06 12.43
N ASN A 13 -1.30 -15.92 12.57
CA ASN A 13 -2.15 -15.98 13.76
C ASN A 13 -1.38 -16.38 15.03
N THR A 14 -0.27 -17.11 14.92
CA THR A 14 0.52 -17.61 16.06
C THR A 14 1.83 -16.86 16.30
N LEU A 15 2.24 -15.93 15.43
CA LEU A 15 3.42 -15.10 15.63
C LEU A 15 3.32 -14.34 16.96
N ALA A 16 4.47 -14.18 17.64
CA ALA A 16 4.54 -13.29 18.79
C ALA A 16 4.14 -11.88 18.37
N ASP A 17 3.49 -11.13 19.26
CA ASP A 17 2.91 -9.82 18.93
C ASP A 17 3.94 -8.85 18.32
N ARG A 18 5.18 -8.89 18.81
CA ARG A 18 6.28 -8.08 18.28
C ARG A 18 6.61 -8.42 16.83
N GLU A 19 6.66 -9.71 16.49
CA GLU A 19 6.99 -10.19 15.14
C GLU A 19 5.83 -9.91 14.17
N ALA A 20 4.59 -10.14 14.61
CA ALA A 20 3.41 -9.80 13.84
C ALA A 20 3.30 -8.29 13.60
N ALA A 21 3.58 -7.45 14.60
CA ALA A 21 3.60 -6.00 14.44
C ALA A 21 4.67 -5.54 13.43
N ALA A 22 5.87 -6.13 13.47
CA ALA A 22 6.91 -5.84 12.49
C ALA A 22 6.48 -6.24 11.07
N ALA A 23 5.92 -7.44 10.89
CA ALA A 23 5.40 -7.89 9.60
C ALA A 23 4.25 -6.99 9.08
N LEU A 24 3.37 -6.51 9.97
CA LEU A 24 2.29 -5.57 9.62
C LEU A 24 2.83 -4.19 9.24
N HIS A 25 3.92 -3.73 9.84
CA HIS A 25 4.54 -2.45 9.49
C HIS A 25 5.11 -2.46 8.06
N GLU A 26 5.64 -3.61 7.60
CA GLU A 26 6.06 -3.79 6.20
C GLU A 26 4.87 -3.80 5.22
N VAL A 27 3.66 -4.15 5.70
CA VAL A 27 2.44 -4.03 4.91
C VAL A 27 2.01 -2.56 4.81
N CYS A 28 1.87 -1.89 5.95
CA CYS A 28 1.38 -0.52 6.06
C CYS A 28 2.08 0.17 7.24
N ALA A 29 2.68 1.34 6.97
CA ALA A 29 3.43 2.08 7.98
C ALA A 29 2.55 2.65 9.12
N SER A 30 1.23 2.79 8.89
CA SER A 30 0.32 3.31 9.92
C SER A 30 0.24 2.39 11.14
N ALA A 31 0.63 2.93 12.29
CA ALA A 31 0.58 2.24 13.57
C ALA A 31 -0.87 1.97 14.01
N ALA A 32 -1.81 2.89 13.70
CA ALA A 32 -3.23 2.69 13.99
C ALA A 32 -3.80 1.50 13.22
N TRP A 33 -3.53 1.43 11.92
CA TRP A 33 -3.90 0.27 11.10
C TRP A 33 -3.29 -1.02 11.66
N GLY A 34 -1.98 -1.02 11.94
CA GLY A 34 -1.27 -2.19 12.45
C GLY A 34 -1.83 -2.72 13.77
N ARG A 35 -2.17 -1.83 14.72
CA ARG A 35 -2.81 -2.21 15.99
C ARG A 35 -4.17 -2.89 15.79
N VAL A 36 -5.01 -2.36 14.89
CA VAL A 36 -6.31 -2.97 14.58
C VAL A 36 -6.12 -4.38 14.07
N ILE A 37 -5.23 -4.57 13.10
CA ILE A 37 -5.01 -5.89 12.50
C ILE A 37 -4.40 -6.87 13.50
N LEU A 38 -3.43 -6.43 14.30
CA LEU A 38 -2.80 -7.24 15.34
C LEU A 38 -3.82 -7.73 16.37
N SER A 39 -4.69 -6.83 16.85
CA SER A 39 -5.70 -7.10 17.88
C SER A 39 -6.86 -7.99 17.38
N GLY A 40 -7.11 -8.02 16.08
CA GLY A 40 -8.14 -8.87 15.47
C GLY A 40 -7.74 -10.33 15.29
N ARG A 41 -6.50 -10.72 15.63
CA ARG A 41 -6.07 -12.12 15.58
C ARG A 41 -6.74 -12.95 16.69
N PRO A 42 -7.02 -14.25 16.47
CA PRO A 42 -6.79 -14.98 15.23
C PRO A 42 -7.89 -14.75 14.19
N TYR A 43 -7.50 -14.62 12.91
CA TYR A 43 -8.44 -14.58 11.80
C TYR A 43 -8.78 -15.99 11.30
N ALA A 44 -10.07 -16.28 11.15
CA ALA A 44 -10.53 -17.57 10.64
C ALA A 44 -10.16 -17.82 9.17
N THR A 45 -10.12 -16.75 8.35
CA THR A 45 -9.83 -16.82 6.92
C THR A 45 -9.02 -15.62 6.45
N ALA A 46 -8.33 -15.74 5.32
CA ALA A 46 -7.63 -14.62 4.70
C ALA A 46 -8.60 -13.50 4.32
N GLU A 47 -9.82 -13.85 3.88
CA GLU A 47 -10.87 -12.88 3.58
C GLU A 47 -11.33 -12.10 4.82
N ALA A 48 -11.39 -12.74 5.99
CA ALA A 48 -11.68 -12.03 7.24
C ALA A 48 -10.58 -11.01 7.59
N LEU A 49 -9.31 -11.38 7.38
CA LEU A 49 -8.18 -10.47 7.52
C LEU A 49 -8.24 -9.31 6.51
N PHE A 50 -8.55 -9.57 5.24
CA PHE A 50 -8.65 -8.53 4.22
C PHE A 50 -9.78 -7.54 4.50
N ARG A 51 -10.95 -8.03 4.95
CA ARG A 51 -12.04 -7.16 5.39
C ARG A 51 -11.68 -6.31 6.60
N ALA A 52 -10.95 -6.86 7.56
CA ALA A 52 -10.45 -6.09 8.69
C ALA A 52 -9.46 -5.00 8.24
N SER A 53 -8.54 -5.34 7.32
CA SER A 53 -7.61 -4.39 6.68
C SER A 53 -8.32 -3.25 5.98
N ASP A 54 -9.35 -3.55 5.21
CA ASP A 54 -10.16 -2.53 4.51
C ASP A 54 -10.86 -1.59 5.46
N THR A 55 -11.54 -2.15 6.46
CA THR A 55 -12.26 -1.39 7.46
C THR A 55 -11.31 -0.47 8.22
N ALA A 56 -10.15 -1.00 8.61
CA ALA A 56 -9.10 -0.21 9.27
C ALA A 56 -8.57 0.91 8.37
N THR A 57 -8.34 0.64 7.08
CA THR A 57 -7.85 1.63 6.10
C THR A 57 -8.87 2.76 5.86
N ALA A 58 -10.15 2.41 5.78
CA ALA A 58 -11.24 3.37 5.61
C ALA A 58 -11.42 4.25 6.86
N ALA A 59 -11.13 3.73 8.05
CA ALA A 59 -11.28 4.42 9.33
C ALA A 59 -10.09 5.27 9.74
N LEU A 60 -8.94 5.17 9.06
CA LEU A 60 -7.77 6.02 9.36
C LEU A 60 -8.17 7.49 9.28
N ASP A 61 -7.68 8.28 10.22
CA ASP A 61 -7.85 9.73 10.16
C ASP A 61 -6.81 10.37 9.21
N ALA A 62 -6.64 11.70 9.29
CA ALA A 62 -5.66 12.41 8.48
C ALA A 62 -4.20 12.13 8.91
N GLN A 63 -3.95 11.99 10.21
CA GLN A 63 -2.61 11.74 10.76
C GLN A 63 -2.19 10.29 10.48
N ASP A 64 -3.10 9.34 10.70
CA ASP A 64 -2.87 7.93 10.41
C ASP A 64 -2.62 7.69 8.91
N LEU A 65 -3.34 8.41 8.05
CA LEU A 65 -3.11 8.36 6.61
C LEU A 65 -1.75 8.96 6.25
N ALA A 66 -1.37 10.10 6.84
CA ALA A 66 -0.06 10.69 6.61
C ALA A 66 1.09 9.75 7.03
N GLU A 67 0.95 9.05 8.16
CA GLU A 67 1.91 8.03 8.60
C GLU A 67 2.00 6.87 7.60
N ALA A 68 0.85 6.35 7.11
CA ALA A 68 0.84 5.33 6.06
C ALA A 68 1.60 5.81 4.82
N MET A 69 1.31 7.03 4.36
CA MET A 69 1.92 7.62 3.16
C MET A 69 3.44 7.83 3.29
N ALA A 70 3.94 8.15 4.48
CA ALA A 70 5.37 8.30 4.73
C ALA A 70 6.18 7.01 4.51
N GLY A 71 5.53 5.84 4.55
CA GLY A 71 6.13 4.55 4.24
C GLY A 71 6.29 4.25 2.74
N HIS A 72 5.77 5.10 1.85
CA HIS A 72 5.77 4.85 0.40
C HIS A 72 6.82 5.67 -0.35
N PRO A 73 7.67 5.04 -1.20
CA PRO A 73 8.55 5.76 -2.09
C PRO A 73 7.77 6.34 -3.29
N PRO A 74 8.21 7.48 -3.86
CA PRO A 74 7.58 8.06 -5.06
C PRO A 74 7.59 7.11 -6.26
N ILE A 75 6.58 7.21 -7.14
CA ILE A 75 6.52 6.40 -8.36
C ILE A 75 7.72 6.72 -9.27
N GLY A 76 8.40 5.68 -9.73
CA GLY A 76 9.60 5.80 -10.59
C GLY A 76 10.90 6.00 -9.81
N ARG A 77 10.84 6.03 -8.47
CA ARG A 77 12.00 6.09 -7.57
C ARG A 77 11.87 5.04 -6.47
N PRO A 78 11.99 3.74 -6.81
CA PRO A 78 11.87 2.68 -5.82
C PRO A 78 12.94 2.84 -4.73
N LYS A 79 12.65 2.36 -3.52
CA LYS A 79 13.60 2.41 -2.41
C LYS A 79 14.83 1.56 -2.76
N PRO A 80 16.06 2.13 -2.73
CA PRO A 80 17.27 1.37 -3.05
C PRO A 80 17.42 0.13 -2.16
N GLY A 81 17.67 -1.03 -2.77
CA GLY A 81 17.82 -2.30 -2.05
C GLY A 81 16.51 -2.93 -1.56
N ASP A 82 15.35 -2.39 -1.94
CA ASP A 82 14.02 -2.94 -1.61
C ASP A 82 13.40 -3.65 -2.84
N PRO A 83 13.40 -4.99 -2.87
CA PRO A 83 12.79 -5.76 -3.95
C PRO A 83 11.26 -5.61 -4.04
N THR A 84 10.59 -5.31 -2.92
CA THR A 84 9.14 -5.12 -2.89
C THR A 84 8.78 -3.82 -3.59
N SER A 85 9.43 -2.72 -3.21
CA SER A 85 9.26 -1.41 -3.86
C SER A 85 9.53 -1.50 -5.37
N SER A 86 10.62 -2.15 -5.76
CA SER A 86 10.99 -2.34 -7.18
C SER A 86 9.95 -3.18 -7.95
N ARG A 87 9.43 -4.25 -7.32
CA ARG A 87 8.43 -5.14 -7.94
C ARG A 87 7.07 -4.46 -8.13
N GLU A 88 6.64 -3.69 -7.14
CA GLU A 88 5.35 -2.99 -7.17
C GLU A 88 5.29 -1.96 -8.29
N GLN A 89 6.39 -1.25 -8.53
CA GLN A 89 6.45 -0.19 -9.54
C GLN A 89 7.11 -0.63 -10.86
N ARG A 90 7.15 -1.94 -11.15
CA ARG A 90 7.83 -2.50 -12.33
C ARG A 90 7.39 -1.89 -13.67
N GLY A 91 6.17 -1.35 -13.75
CA GLY A 91 5.68 -0.64 -14.93
C GLY A 91 6.51 0.58 -15.32
N MET A 92 7.31 1.13 -14.40
CA MET A 92 8.24 2.21 -14.65
C MET A 92 9.63 1.75 -15.10
N ALA A 93 9.98 0.46 -14.98
CA ALA A 93 11.33 -0.03 -15.28
C ALA A 93 11.70 0.11 -16.76
N GLY A 94 10.71 0.01 -17.66
CA GLY A 94 10.87 0.19 -19.11
C GLY A 94 10.43 1.56 -19.63
N ALA A 95 10.12 2.52 -18.75
CA ALA A 95 9.70 3.86 -19.16
C ALA A 95 10.84 4.60 -19.89
N THR A 96 10.48 5.40 -20.89
CA THR A 96 11.45 6.27 -21.57
C THR A 96 11.96 7.37 -20.62
N GLU A 97 13.11 7.98 -20.94
CA GLU A 97 13.65 9.06 -20.13
C GLU A 97 12.73 10.29 -20.12
N GLU A 98 12.00 10.54 -21.20
CA GLU A 98 10.98 11.59 -21.28
C GLU A 98 9.84 11.31 -20.29
N LEU A 99 9.32 10.08 -20.25
CA LEU A 99 8.27 9.69 -19.32
C LEU A 99 8.74 9.74 -17.87
N LYS A 100 9.99 9.35 -17.58
CA LYS A 100 10.57 9.45 -16.22
C LYS A 100 10.70 10.92 -15.78
N THR A 101 11.13 11.79 -16.69
CA THR A 101 11.25 13.24 -16.43
C THR A 101 9.88 13.85 -16.16
N GLU A 102 8.90 13.55 -17.02
CA GLU A 102 7.51 14.00 -16.83
C GLU A 102 6.92 13.51 -15.50
N MET A 103 7.12 12.23 -15.17
CA MET A 103 6.67 11.66 -13.90
C MET A 103 7.32 12.34 -12.69
N LEU A 104 8.59 12.71 -12.78
CA LEU A 104 9.27 13.43 -11.71
C LEU A 104 8.62 14.80 -11.48
N GLU A 105 8.44 15.58 -12.54
CA GLU A 105 7.82 16.91 -12.45
C GLU A 105 6.40 16.83 -11.87
N LEU A 106 5.60 15.88 -12.36
CA LEU A 106 4.24 15.67 -11.85
C LEU A 106 4.22 15.22 -10.38
N ASN A 107 5.15 14.36 -9.95
CA ASN A 107 5.23 13.93 -8.56
C ASN A 107 5.60 15.10 -7.63
N LEU A 108 6.50 15.98 -8.05
CA LEU A 108 6.89 17.17 -7.28
C LEU A 108 5.71 18.14 -7.13
N ALA A 109 5.02 18.45 -8.24
CA ALA A 109 3.84 19.31 -8.21
C ALA A 109 2.70 18.72 -7.36
N TYR A 110 2.50 17.41 -7.44
CA TYR A 110 1.52 16.71 -6.60
C TYR A 110 1.89 16.80 -5.10
N GLN A 111 3.16 16.56 -4.76
CA GLN A 111 3.64 16.65 -3.38
C GLN A 111 3.51 18.07 -2.82
N GLU A 112 3.82 19.09 -3.60
CA GLU A 112 3.64 20.49 -3.21
C GLU A 112 2.16 20.79 -2.89
N ARG A 113 1.24 20.27 -3.71
CA ARG A 113 -0.20 20.50 -3.54
C ARG A 113 -0.82 19.74 -2.37
N PHE A 114 -0.49 18.46 -2.21
CA PHE A 114 -1.18 17.56 -1.27
C PHE A 114 -0.36 17.24 0.00
N GLY A 115 0.94 17.56 0.03
CA GLY A 115 1.82 17.34 1.18
C GLY A 115 2.29 15.89 1.36
N HIS A 116 2.03 15.01 0.39
CA HIS A 116 2.44 13.60 0.42
C HIS A 116 2.72 13.07 -0.99
N VAL A 117 3.41 11.92 -1.09
CA VAL A 117 3.69 11.28 -2.37
C VAL A 117 2.41 10.88 -3.11
N PHE A 118 2.46 10.79 -4.44
CA PHE A 118 1.38 10.19 -5.21
C PHE A 118 1.32 8.69 -4.94
N LEU A 119 0.19 8.22 -4.39
CA LEU A 119 -0.05 6.80 -4.14
C LEU A 119 -0.98 6.20 -5.18
N ILE A 120 -0.53 5.12 -5.79
CA ILE A 120 -1.33 4.26 -6.67
C ILE A 120 -0.90 2.81 -6.49
N CYS A 121 -1.84 1.88 -6.56
CA CYS A 121 -1.54 0.46 -6.69
C CYS A 121 -0.95 0.18 -8.08
N ALA A 122 0.38 0.32 -8.18
CA ALA A 122 1.12 0.19 -9.44
C ALA A 122 1.19 -1.25 -9.99
N THR A 123 0.76 -2.25 -9.22
CA THR A 123 0.80 -3.66 -9.66
C THR A 123 -0.06 -3.86 -10.89
N GLY A 124 0.59 -4.16 -12.02
CA GLY A 124 -0.08 -4.39 -13.31
C GLY A 124 -0.31 -3.13 -14.15
N ALA A 125 0.01 -1.94 -13.64
CA ALA A 125 -0.09 -0.69 -14.39
C ALA A 125 1.17 -0.40 -15.21
N THR A 126 1.01 0.22 -16.39
CA THR A 126 2.13 0.79 -17.17
C THR A 126 2.54 2.16 -16.64
N GLY A 127 3.72 2.65 -17.05
CA GLY A 127 4.17 4.00 -16.72
C GLY A 127 3.20 5.09 -17.18
N GLU A 128 2.66 4.96 -18.39
CA GLU A 128 1.69 5.90 -18.97
C GLU A 128 0.38 5.89 -18.17
N GLN A 129 -0.12 4.72 -17.77
CA GLN A 129 -1.33 4.62 -16.94
C GLN A 129 -1.12 5.30 -15.57
N MET A 130 0.05 5.13 -14.96
CA MET A 130 0.39 5.81 -13.71
C MET A 130 0.49 7.33 -13.89
N ARG A 131 1.09 7.79 -14.99
CA ARG A 131 1.15 9.21 -15.35
C ARG A 131 -0.24 9.80 -15.55
N ASP A 132 -1.09 9.13 -16.32
CA ASP A 132 -2.43 9.64 -16.66
C ASP A 132 -3.32 9.70 -15.41
N ALA A 133 -3.19 8.72 -14.51
CA ALA A 133 -3.82 8.74 -13.20
C ALA A 133 -3.31 9.92 -12.34
N LEU A 134 -2.00 10.16 -12.32
CA LEU A 134 -1.39 11.29 -11.62
C LEU A 134 -1.90 12.63 -12.17
N LYS A 135 -1.91 12.83 -13.48
CA LYS A 135 -2.45 14.05 -14.11
C LYS A 135 -3.91 14.29 -13.75
N THR A 136 -4.74 13.25 -13.82
CA THR A 136 -6.17 13.34 -13.49
C THR A 136 -6.36 13.73 -12.02
N ARG A 137 -5.68 13.02 -11.11
CA ARG A 137 -5.82 13.21 -9.67
C ARG A 137 -5.19 14.51 -9.15
N SER A 138 -4.21 15.05 -9.87
CA SER A 138 -3.68 16.40 -9.60
C SER A 138 -4.74 17.50 -9.72
N GLY A 139 -5.87 17.25 -10.40
CA GLY A 139 -7.00 18.18 -10.47
C GLY A 139 -7.92 18.17 -9.25
N ASN A 140 -7.91 17.10 -8.44
CA ASN A 140 -8.88 16.84 -7.37
C ASN A 140 -8.77 17.83 -6.21
N SER A 141 -9.88 18.03 -5.49
CA SER A 141 -9.81 18.65 -4.16
C SER A 141 -9.04 17.75 -3.17
N PRO A 142 -8.47 18.32 -2.09
CA PRO A 142 -7.80 17.51 -1.06
C PRO A 142 -8.69 16.45 -0.42
N GLU A 143 -10.00 16.68 -0.34
CA GLU A 143 -10.96 15.72 0.22
C GLU A 143 -11.18 14.53 -0.71
N GLU A 144 -11.45 14.79 -1.99
CA GLU A 144 -11.58 13.75 -3.01
C GLU A 144 -10.31 12.91 -3.10
N GLU A 145 -9.15 13.57 -3.08
CA GLU A 145 -7.87 12.89 -3.20
C GLU A 145 -7.56 11.98 -2.01
N ARG A 146 -7.94 12.38 -0.78
CA ARG A 146 -7.85 11.49 0.38
C ARG A 146 -8.68 10.21 0.19
N GLY A 147 -9.86 10.31 -0.41
CA GLY A 147 -10.69 9.15 -0.75
C GLY A 147 -10.00 8.21 -1.75
N HIS A 148 -9.36 8.78 -2.78
CA HIS A 148 -8.55 8.01 -3.73
C HIS A 148 -7.35 7.34 -3.06
N VAL A 149 -6.61 8.07 -2.22
CA VAL A 149 -5.47 7.53 -1.48
C VAL A 149 -5.87 6.34 -0.62
N ARG A 150 -6.98 6.41 0.12
CA ARG A 150 -7.49 5.26 0.91
C ARG A 150 -7.81 4.04 0.04
N THR A 151 -8.43 4.29 -1.10
CA THR A 151 -8.77 3.23 -2.06
C THR A 151 -7.51 2.52 -2.57
N GLU A 152 -6.50 3.29 -2.98
CA GLU A 152 -5.22 2.75 -3.47
C GLU A 152 -4.43 2.05 -2.36
N LEU A 153 -4.39 2.62 -1.16
CA LEU A 153 -3.76 2.02 0.01
C LEU A 153 -4.39 0.67 0.37
N GLY A 154 -5.72 0.57 0.33
CA GLY A 154 -6.44 -0.70 0.58
C GLY A 154 -6.06 -1.79 -0.42
N LYS A 155 -5.91 -1.44 -1.71
CA LYS A 155 -5.44 -2.39 -2.75
C LYS A 155 -4.01 -2.86 -2.47
N ILE A 156 -3.12 -1.94 -2.12
CA ILE A 156 -1.72 -2.25 -1.80
C ILE A 156 -1.64 -3.15 -0.56
N ASN A 157 -2.36 -2.79 0.51
CA ASN A 157 -2.43 -3.58 1.75
C ASN A 157 -2.91 -5.01 1.48
N ARG A 158 -3.94 -5.19 0.65
CA ARG A 158 -4.40 -6.54 0.24
C ARG A 158 -3.32 -7.35 -0.46
N ILE A 159 -2.60 -6.76 -1.42
CA ILE A 159 -1.53 -7.46 -2.16
C ILE A 159 -0.42 -7.90 -1.20
N ARG A 160 0.01 -7.00 -0.31
CA ARG A 160 1.07 -7.27 0.67
C ARG A 160 0.62 -8.28 1.72
N LEU A 161 -0.60 -8.17 2.24
CA LEU A 161 -1.18 -9.17 3.16
C LEU A 161 -1.31 -10.53 2.50
N THR A 162 -1.68 -10.59 1.23
CA THR A 162 -1.78 -11.85 0.49
C THR A 162 -0.42 -12.56 0.53
N ARG A 163 0.66 -11.87 0.18
CA ARG A 163 2.03 -12.43 0.29
C ARG A 163 2.32 -12.91 1.71
N LEU A 164 2.06 -12.08 2.72
CA LEU A 164 2.29 -12.42 4.13
C LEU A 164 1.60 -13.72 4.57
N VAL A 165 0.40 -14.01 4.05
CA VAL A 165 -0.41 -15.17 4.47
C VAL A 165 -0.42 -16.33 3.48
N THR A 166 0.26 -16.20 2.34
CA THR A 166 0.44 -17.29 1.34
C THR A 166 1.87 -17.77 1.22
N GLU A 167 2.87 -16.92 1.45
CA GLU A 167 4.28 -17.34 1.38
C GLU A 167 4.61 -18.21 2.60
N ASP A 168 5.14 -19.40 2.35
CA ASP A 168 5.85 -20.18 3.37
C ASP A 168 7.22 -19.53 3.61
N ALA A 169 7.69 -19.60 4.86
CA ALA A 169 8.89 -18.90 5.32
C ALA A 169 10.15 -19.25 4.50
#